data_AF-A0A087NFD0-F1
#
_entry.id   AF-A0A087NFD0-F1
#
_cell.length_a   1.000
_cell.length_b   1.000
_cell.length_c   1.000
_cell.angle_alpha   90.00
_cell.angle_beta   90.00
_cell.angle_gamma   90.00
#
_symmetry.space_group_name_H-M   'P 1'
#
loop_
_entity.id
_entity.type
_entity.pdbx_description
1 polymer ?
#
loop_
_entity_poly.entity_id
_entity_poly.type
_entity_poly.pdbx_seq_one_letter_code
_entity_poly.pdbx_strand_id
1 'polypeptide(L)'
;MQQVAPASAAEKAGLRPGDRIVSIMGRQIDSFTDIAPIVSLRPGEVLPYVIERDGQRTAMTIAAGERIEKDRFGNIFRLGQLGVMSDKVEFRDIALWEIPVVGTLRTGQMFVSAMDGLGQIITGRRSVKELGGPLKIADVSGQAAMMGLFGFLTFMALISINLGFINLLPIPMLDGGHLLFYGIEALQRRPVSPQVQEWAYRSGLALLMTVMVLVTFNDLSSFGLWKSLSGLIG
;
A
#
# COMPACT_ATOMS: atom_id res chain seq x y z
N MET A 1 15.53 5.08 -17.48
CA MET A 1 14.32 4.56 -18.18
C MET A 1 14.63 4.48 -19.65
N GLN A 2 14.20 3.43 -20.34
CA GLN A 2 14.57 3.24 -21.76
C GLN A 2 13.43 3.60 -22.71
N GLN A 3 12.18 3.55 -22.25
CA GLN A 3 11.04 3.97 -23.05
C GLN A 3 10.04 4.79 -22.22
N VAL A 4 9.38 5.72 -22.91
CA VAL A 4 8.27 6.52 -22.40
C VAL A 4 7.08 6.22 -23.30
N ALA A 5 5.97 5.77 -22.71
CA ALA A 5 4.78 5.41 -23.47
C ALA A 5 4.13 6.67 -24.08
N PRO A 6 3.61 6.60 -25.30
CA PRO A 6 2.90 7.72 -25.92
C PRO A 6 1.64 8.10 -25.12
N ALA A 7 1.33 9.39 -25.10
CA ALA A 7 0.25 10.03 -24.33
C ALA A 7 0.30 9.82 -22.80
N SER A 8 1.42 9.31 -22.28
CA SER A 8 1.61 9.04 -20.84
C SER A 8 1.82 10.32 -20.02
N ALA A 9 1.70 10.19 -18.70
CA ALA A 9 2.07 11.23 -17.76
C ALA A 9 3.55 11.65 -17.90
N ALA A 10 4.43 10.68 -18.13
CA ALA A 10 5.85 10.91 -18.39
C ALA A 10 6.09 11.75 -19.64
N GLU A 11 5.45 11.39 -20.75
CA GLU A 11 5.60 12.13 -22.02
C GLU A 11 5.08 13.57 -21.88
N LYS A 12 3.89 13.74 -21.29
CA LYS A 12 3.29 15.06 -21.05
C LYS A 12 4.15 15.95 -20.16
N ALA A 13 4.92 15.37 -19.25
CA ALA A 13 5.85 16.10 -18.40
C ALA A 13 7.24 16.31 -19.02
N GLY A 14 7.48 15.82 -20.24
CA GLY A 14 8.76 15.99 -20.94
C GLY A 14 9.87 15.06 -20.48
N LEU A 15 9.53 13.93 -19.84
CA LEU A 15 10.48 12.83 -19.63
C LEU A 15 10.88 12.25 -20.98
N ARG A 16 12.18 11.93 -21.10
CA ARG A 16 12.77 11.39 -22.32
C ARG A 16 13.36 10.01 -22.04
N PRO A 17 13.39 9.11 -23.04
CA PRO A 17 14.27 7.95 -23.00
C PRO A 17 15.69 8.35 -22.60
N GLY A 18 16.29 7.61 -21.66
CA GLY A 18 17.59 7.94 -21.07
C GLY A 18 17.52 8.63 -19.71
N ASP A 19 16.39 9.26 -19.35
CA ASP A 19 16.26 9.89 -18.03
C ASP A 19 16.32 8.86 -16.90
N ARG A 20 17.04 9.22 -15.83
CA ARG A 20 17.08 8.46 -14.59
C ARG A 20 16.33 9.22 -13.50
N ILE A 21 15.28 8.63 -12.94
CA ILE A 21 14.63 9.19 -11.75
C ILE A 21 15.52 8.90 -10.54
N VAL A 22 15.97 9.97 -9.88
CA VAL A 22 16.83 9.92 -8.69
C VAL A 22 15.99 9.99 -7.42
N SER A 23 14.91 10.77 -7.42
CA SER A 23 14.00 10.84 -6.28
C SER A 23 12.57 11.17 -6.68
N ILE A 24 11.62 10.75 -5.84
CA ILE A 24 10.19 11.08 -5.93
C ILE A 24 9.74 11.52 -4.54
N MET A 25 9.16 12.71 -4.39
CA MET A 25 8.78 13.28 -3.08
C MET A 25 9.94 13.31 -2.07
N GLY A 26 11.16 13.58 -2.53
CA GLY A 26 12.35 13.58 -1.70
C GLY A 26 12.84 12.19 -1.28
N ARG A 27 12.12 11.11 -1.64
CA ARG A 27 12.55 9.73 -1.41
C ARG A 27 13.46 9.27 -2.54
N GLN A 28 14.65 8.80 -2.19
CA GLN A 28 15.63 8.28 -3.13
C GLN A 28 15.11 7.03 -3.85
N ILE A 29 15.36 6.96 -5.15
CA ILE A 29 15.02 5.85 -6.03
C ILE A 29 16.32 5.19 -6.47
N ASP A 30 16.55 3.98 -5.96
CA ASP A 30 17.76 3.21 -6.29
C ASP A 30 17.47 2.24 -7.44
N SER A 31 16.25 1.72 -7.50
CA SER A 31 15.78 0.80 -8.54
C SER A 31 14.54 1.33 -9.26
N PHE A 32 14.40 0.97 -10.55
CA PHE A 32 13.19 1.20 -11.31
C PHE A 32 11.94 0.60 -10.63
N THR A 33 12.09 -0.52 -9.91
CA THR A 33 11.00 -1.16 -9.17
C THR A 33 10.50 -0.36 -7.98
N ASP A 34 11.24 0.65 -7.50
CA ASP A 34 10.84 1.49 -6.37
C ASP A 34 9.81 2.56 -6.76
N ILE A 35 9.67 2.82 -8.07
CA ILE A 35 8.78 3.86 -8.61
C ILE A 35 7.32 3.44 -8.48
N ALA A 36 7.00 2.21 -8.89
CA ALA A 36 5.62 1.74 -8.97
C ALA A 36 4.88 1.81 -7.62
N PRO A 37 5.44 1.36 -6.47
CA PRO A 37 4.78 1.49 -5.17
C PRO A 37 4.48 2.93 -4.75
N ILE A 38 5.26 3.91 -5.22
CA ILE A 38 5.09 5.32 -4.89
C ILE A 38 4.01 5.95 -5.77
N VAL A 39 4.09 5.74 -7.09
CA VAL A 39 3.20 6.36 -8.06
C VAL A 39 1.82 5.70 -8.06
N SER A 40 1.73 4.37 -7.89
CA SER A 40 0.46 3.63 -7.97
C SER A 40 -0.56 4.02 -6.91
N LEU A 41 -0.10 4.44 -5.73
CA LEU A 41 -0.94 4.93 -4.65
C LEU A 41 -1.43 6.36 -4.88
N ARG A 42 -1.00 7.06 -5.93
CA ARG A 42 -1.22 8.51 -6.08
C ARG A 42 -1.83 8.88 -7.43
N PRO A 43 -2.96 8.28 -7.83
CA PRO A 43 -3.61 8.59 -9.10
C PRO A 43 -3.97 10.09 -9.16
N GLY A 44 -3.54 10.78 -10.22
CA GLY A 44 -3.85 12.19 -10.44
C GLY A 44 -3.08 13.19 -9.58
N GLU A 45 -2.31 12.75 -8.59
CA GLU A 45 -1.54 13.66 -7.74
C GLU A 45 -0.31 14.21 -8.47
N VAL A 46 0.01 15.47 -8.17
CA VAL A 46 1.16 16.18 -8.70
C VAL A 46 2.35 15.96 -7.78
N LEU A 47 3.33 15.17 -8.22
CA LEU A 47 4.46 14.76 -7.39
C LEU A 47 5.74 15.48 -7.83
N PRO A 48 6.61 15.92 -6.91
CA PRO A 48 7.93 16.42 -7.23
C PRO A 48 8.89 15.25 -7.50
N TYR A 49 9.68 15.39 -8.56
CA TYR A 49 10.68 14.44 -9.03
C TYR A 49 12.03 15.16 -9.14
N VAL A 50 13.10 14.39 -8.92
CA VAL A 50 14.44 14.77 -9.37
C VAL A 50 14.87 13.75 -10.40
N ILE A 51 15.17 14.22 -11.60
CA ILE A 51 15.70 13.41 -12.68
C ILE A 51 17.15 13.75 -12.95
N GLU A 52 17.90 12.79 -13.45
CA GLU A 52 19.26 12.95 -13.93
C GLU A 52 19.27 12.67 -15.44
N ARG A 53 19.70 13.69 -16.20
CA ARG A 53 19.85 13.66 -17.66
C ARG A 53 21.23 14.19 -17.99
N ASP A 54 22.03 13.42 -18.71
CA ASP A 54 23.40 13.77 -19.08
C ASP A 54 24.28 14.21 -17.88
N GLY A 55 24.07 13.58 -16.72
CA GLY A 55 24.78 13.87 -15.47
C GLY A 55 24.29 15.12 -14.73
N GLN A 56 23.32 15.87 -15.27
CA GLN A 56 22.71 17.01 -14.59
C GLN A 56 21.41 16.61 -13.90
N ARG A 57 21.25 17.08 -12.66
CA ARG A 57 20.02 16.85 -11.88
C ARG A 57 19.05 18.00 -12.07
N THR A 58 17.86 17.68 -12.54
CA THR A 58 16.77 18.62 -12.78
C THR A 58 15.58 18.25 -11.91
N ALA A 59 15.11 19.22 -11.11
CA ALA A 59 13.86 19.08 -10.39
C ALA A 59 12.68 19.35 -11.34
N MET A 60 11.65 18.51 -11.30
CA MET A 60 10.45 18.68 -12.09
C MET A 60 9.24 18.15 -11.36
N THR A 61 8.06 18.56 -11.81
CA THR A 61 6.80 18.20 -11.16
C THR A 61 5.93 17.47 -12.17
N ILE A 62 5.51 16.25 -11.86
CA ILE A 62 4.78 15.38 -12.78
C ILE A 62 3.48 14.92 -12.12
N ALA A 63 2.36 15.14 -12.82
CA ALA A 63 1.08 14.57 -12.43
C ALA A 63 1.06 13.08 -12.78
N ALA A 64 0.82 12.22 -11.79
CA ALA A 64 0.64 10.79 -12.04
C ALA A 64 -0.63 10.58 -12.87
N GLY A 65 -0.52 9.83 -13.98
CA GLY A 65 -1.66 9.45 -14.79
C GLY A 65 -2.57 8.50 -14.02
N GLU A 66 -3.86 8.47 -14.34
CA GLU A 66 -4.81 7.55 -13.73
C GLU A 66 -5.02 6.34 -14.64
N ARG A 67 -4.93 5.14 -14.06
CA ARG A 67 -5.33 3.89 -14.68
C ARG A 67 -6.40 3.24 -13.82
N ILE A 68 -7.53 2.95 -14.44
CA ILE A 68 -8.59 2.18 -13.81
C ILE A 68 -8.33 0.71 -14.09
N GLU A 69 -8.15 -0.08 -13.04
CA GLU A 69 -8.14 -1.54 -13.12
C GLU A 69 -9.43 -2.10 -12.54
N LYS A 70 -9.91 -3.17 -13.17
CA LYS A 70 -11.07 -3.91 -12.71
C LYS A 70 -10.64 -5.31 -12.35
N ASP A 71 -10.87 -5.73 -11.12
CA ASP A 71 -10.62 -7.12 -10.74
C ASP A 71 -11.67 -8.06 -11.32
N ARG A 72 -11.47 -9.36 -11.10
CA ARG A 72 -12.38 -10.44 -11.52
C ARG A 72 -13.78 -10.34 -10.90
N PHE A 73 -13.93 -9.58 -9.82
CA PHE A 73 -15.19 -9.36 -9.09
C PHE A 73 -15.86 -8.03 -9.46
N GLY A 74 -15.23 -7.26 -10.35
CA GLY A 74 -15.73 -6.01 -10.84
C GLY A 74 -15.50 -4.80 -9.93
N ASN A 75 -14.62 -4.92 -8.94
CA ASN A 75 -14.17 -3.77 -8.17
C ASN A 75 -13.24 -2.91 -9.02
N ILE A 76 -13.38 -1.59 -8.88
CA ILE A 76 -12.60 -0.60 -9.59
C ILE A 76 -11.48 -0.12 -8.67
N PHE A 77 -10.23 -0.27 -9.11
CA PHE A 77 -9.04 0.28 -8.48
C PHE A 77 -8.54 1.44 -9.32
N ARG A 78 -8.22 2.55 -8.67
CA ARG A 78 -7.55 3.68 -9.31
C ARG A 78 -6.08 3.62 -8.96
N LEU A 79 -5.26 3.34 -9.96
CA LEU A 79 -3.81 3.26 -9.80
C LEU A 79 -3.17 4.44 -10.52
N GLY A 80 -2.22 5.09 -9.86
CA GLY A 80 -1.35 6.05 -10.51
C GLY A 80 -0.35 5.35 -11.44
N GLN A 81 -0.08 5.94 -12.60
CA GLN A 81 0.94 5.44 -13.52
C GLN A 81 1.71 6.58 -14.14
N LEU A 82 3.03 6.39 -14.25
CA LEU A 82 3.90 7.36 -14.91
C LEU A 82 3.99 7.07 -16.43
N GLY A 83 3.85 5.81 -16.84
CA GLY A 83 3.95 5.39 -18.25
C GLY A 83 5.40 5.30 -18.74
N VAL A 84 6.29 4.86 -17.85
CA VAL A 84 7.71 4.62 -18.11
C VAL A 84 7.95 3.12 -18.16
N MET A 85 8.82 2.67 -19.06
CA MET A 85 9.17 1.26 -19.21
C MET A 85 10.69 1.07 -19.14
N SER A 86 11.08 -0.11 -18.62
CA SER A 86 12.45 -0.57 -18.58
C SER A 86 12.53 -1.91 -19.30
N ASP A 87 13.28 -1.96 -20.39
CA ASP A 87 13.39 -3.17 -21.23
C ASP A 87 14.35 -4.20 -20.64
N LYS A 88 15.18 -3.77 -19.68
CA LYS A 88 16.10 -4.64 -18.97
C LYS A 88 15.64 -4.79 -17.53
N VAL A 89 15.19 -6.00 -17.20
CA VAL A 89 15.12 -6.46 -15.81
C VAL A 89 16.53 -6.92 -15.46
N GLU A 90 17.32 -6.03 -14.87
CA GLU A 90 18.62 -6.41 -14.32
C GLU A 90 18.40 -6.97 -12.92
N PHE A 91 18.54 -8.28 -12.78
CA PHE A 91 18.64 -8.92 -11.49
C PHE A 91 20.04 -8.65 -10.94
N ARG A 92 20.09 -7.95 -9.80
CA ARG A 92 21.33 -7.78 -9.05
C ARG A 92 21.42 -8.89 -8.03
N ASP A 93 22.45 -9.73 -8.13
CA ASP A 93 22.75 -10.67 -7.07
C ASP A 93 23.10 -9.90 -5.80
N ILE A 94 22.36 -10.20 -4.74
CA ILE A 94 22.57 -9.59 -3.42
C ILE A 94 23.52 -10.51 -2.67
N ALA A 95 24.66 -9.98 -2.24
CA ALA A 95 25.58 -10.75 -1.45
C ALA A 95 24.96 -11.12 -0.09
N LEU A 96 25.31 -12.28 0.47
CA LEU A 96 24.68 -12.80 1.70
C LEU A 96 24.69 -11.80 2.88
N TRP A 97 25.74 -10.99 2.99
CA TRP A 97 25.87 -9.98 4.05
C TRP A 97 25.03 -8.71 3.79
N GLU A 98 24.64 -8.43 2.54
CA GLU A 98 23.75 -7.32 2.21
C GLU A 98 22.28 -7.66 2.45
N ILE A 99 21.92 -8.96 2.50
CA ILE A 99 20.54 -9.43 2.63
C ILE A 99 19.80 -8.80 3.83
N PRO A 100 20.36 -8.73 5.06
CA PRO A 100 19.65 -8.13 6.18
C PRO A 100 19.31 -6.66 5.93
N VAL A 101 20.27 -5.90 5.40
CA VAL A 101 20.10 -4.46 5.15
C VAL A 101 19.07 -4.22 4.05
N VAL A 102 19.21 -4.93 2.91
CA VAL A 102 18.26 -4.80 1.80
C VAL A 102 16.86 -5.24 2.23
N GLY A 103 16.76 -6.32 3.01
CA GLY A 103 15.51 -6.81 3.58
C GLY A 103 14.84 -5.77 4.47
N THR A 104 15.57 -5.20 5.45
CA THR A 104 15.04 -4.15 6.34
C THR A 104 14.58 -2.92 5.55
N LEU A 105 15.36 -2.48 4.56
CA LEU A 105 14.97 -1.37 3.70
C LEU A 105 13.67 -1.70 2.96
N ARG A 106 13.57 -2.86 2.29
CA ARG A 106 12.36 -3.31 1.59
C ARG A 106 11.15 -3.38 2.51
N THR A 107 11.30 -3.92 3.72
CA THR A 107 10.24 -3.96 4.73
C THR A 107 9.80 -2.56 5.13
N GLY A 108 10.74 -1.64 5.38
CA GLY A 108 10.44 -0.24 5.68
C GLY A 108 9.69 0.45 4.53
N GLN A 109 10.07 0.17 3.28
CA GLN A 109 9.37 0.69 2.11
C GLN A 109 7.92 0.19 2.04
N MET A 110 7.68 -1.11 2.29
CA MET A 110 6.33 -1.68 2.35
C MET A 110 5.50 -1.07 3.48
N PHE A 111 6.10 -0.87 4.66
CA PHE A 111 5.48 -0.25 5.82
C PHE A 111 5.02 1.19 5.52
N VAL A 112 5.89 2.02 4.92
CA VAL A 112 5.53 3.39 4.52
C VAL A 112 4.39 3.39 3.50
N SER A 113 4.40 2.49 2.52
CA SER A 113 3.31 2.36 1.55
C SER A 113 1.98 1.96 2.21
N ALA A 114 2.03 1.10 3.24
CA ALA A 114 0.84 0.73 4.02
C ALA A 114 0.27 1.93 4.80
N MET A 115 1.15 2.74 5.41
CA MET A 115 0.77 3.99 6.08
C MET A 115 0.12 4.99 5.11
N ASP A 116 0.73 5.20 3.95
CA ASP A 116 0.20 6.09 2.90
C ASP A 116 -1.20 5.64 2.47
N GLY A 117 -1.38 4.34 2.19
CA GLY A 117 -2.66 3.77 1.80
C GLY A 117 -3.75 3.97 2.87
N LEU A 118 -3.42 3.72 4.15
CA LEU A 118 -4.35 3.94 5.26
C LEU A 118 -4.69 5.43 5.41
N GLY A 119 -3.69 6.31 5.34
CA GLY A 119 -3.88 7.76 5.42
C GLY A 119 -4.81 8.29 4.32
N GLN A 120 -4.72 7.75 3.11
CA GLN A 120 -5.61 8.13 2.01
C GLN A 120 -7.07 7.70 2.25
N ILE A 121 -7.29 6.56 2.91
CA ILE A 121 -8.63 6.10 3.27
C ILE A 121 -9.22 6.99 4.36
N ILE A 122 -8.44 7.28 5.40
CA ILE A 122 -8.87 8.15 6.51
C ILE A 122 -9.18 9.57 6.01
N THR A 123 -8.38 10.08 5.07
CA THR A 123 -8.59 11.42 4.47
C THR A 123 -9.67 11.45 3.39
N GLY A 124 -10.26 10.30 3.04
CA GLY A 124 -11.30 10.21 2.01
C GLY A 124 -10.81 10.30 0.56
N ARG A 125 -9.49 10.39 0.34
CA ARG A 125 -8.87 10.36 -1.00
C ARG A 125 -9.01 9.00 -1.68
N ARG A 126 -9.08 7.93 -0.87
CA ARG A 126 -9.27 6.55 -1.33
C ARG A 126 -10.55 5.96 -0.74
N SER A 127 -11.32 5.26 -1.59
CA SER A 127 -12.59 4.67 -1.15
C SER A 127 -12.36 3.49 -0.22
N VAL A 128 -13.15 3.40 0.85
CA VAL A 128 -13.18 2.24 1.76
C VAL A 128 -13.54 0.95 1.00
N LYS A 129 -14.24 1.05 -0.14
CA LYS A 129 -14.58 -0.11 -0.99
C LYS A 129 -13.37 -0.79 -1.63
N GLU A 130 -12.26 -0.06 -1.74
CA GLU A 130 -10.98 -0.58 -2.24
C GLU A 130 -10.20 -1.38 -1.18
N LEU A 131 -10.61 -1.34 0.10
CA LEU A 131 -10.03 -2.22 1.11
C LEU A 131 -10.37 -3.68 0.77
N GLY A 132 -9.32 -4.51 0.81
CA GLY A 132 -9.45 -5.95 0.71
C GLY A 132 -9.95 -6.52 2.02
N GLY A 133 -11.11 -7.17 2.03
CA GLY A 133 -11.53 -7.97 3.17
C GLY A 133 -11.02 -9.41 3.13
N PRO A 134 -11.47 -10.27 4.07
CA PRO A 134 -11.01 -11.65 4.18
C PRO A 134 -11.21 -12.48 2.90
N LEU A 135 -12.32 -12.24 2.18
CA LEU A 135 -12.62 -12.98 0.95
C LEU A 135 -11.70 -12.56 -0.19
N LYS A 136 -11.43 -11.25 -0.33
CA LYS A 136 -10.45 -10.75 -1.30
C LYS A 136 -9.04 -11.21 -0.98
N ILE A 137 -8.65 -11.23 0.30
CA ILE A 137 -7.36 -11.79 0.73
C ILE A 137 -7.25 -13.26 0.31
N ALA A 138 -8.31 -14.05 0.45
CA ALA A 138 -8.35 -15.44 0.02
C ALA A 138 -8.19 -15.60 -1.52
N ASP A 139 -8.83 -14.74 -2.32
CA ASP A 139 -8.66 -14.78 -3.78
C ASP A 139 -7.24 -14.37 -4.21
N VAL A 140 -6.73 -13.25 -3.69
CA VAL A 140 -5.39 -12.76 -4.04
C VAL A 140 -4.31 -13.72 -3.57
N SER A 141 -4.50 -14.41 -2.43
CA SER A 141 -3.59 -15.50 -2.01
C SER A 141 -3.64 -16.69 -2.96
N GLY A 142 -4.82 -17.05 -3.48
CA GLY A 142 -4.95 -18.05 -4.55
C GLY A 142 -4.21 -17.64 -5.83
N GLN A 143 -4.32 -16.38 -6.23
CA GLN A 143 -3.57 -15.83 -7.36
C GLN A 143 -2.05 -15.85 -7.13
N ALA A 144 -1.60 -15.44 -5.93
CA ALA A 144 -0.19 -15.46 -5.56
C ALA A 144 0.40 -16.87 -5.56
N ALA A 145 -0.38 -17.88 -5.13
CA ALA A 145 0.03 -19.28 -5.20
C ALA A 145 0.22 -19.76 -6.66
N MET A 146 -0.64 -19.30 -7.59
CA MET A 146 -0.49 -19.58 -9.02
C MET A 146 0.74 -18.92 -9.64
N MET A 147 1.28 -17.85 -9.03
CA MET A 147 2.52 -17.19 -9.47
C MET A 147 3.80 -17.92 -8.97
N GLY A 148 3.65 -19.07 -8.31
CA GLY A 148 4.74 -19.88 -7.79
C GLY A 148 5.29 -19.41 -6.44
N LEU A 149 6.36 -20.07 -5.97
CA LEU A 149 6.89 -19.89 -4.62
C LEU A 149 7.30 -18.44 -4.34
N PHE A 150 7.95 -17.77 -5.30
CA PHE A 150 8.41 -16.40 -5.13
C PHE A 150 7.24 -15.40 -4.96
N GLY A 151 6.19 -15.54 -5.78
CA GLY A 151 4.97 -14.73 -5.67
C GLY A 151 4.24 -14.98 -4.34
N PHE A 152 4.15 -16.24 -3.93
CA PHE A 152 3.55 -16.62 -2.66
C PHE A 152 4.31 -16.07 -1.44
N LEU A 153 5.65 -16.20 -1.41
CA LEU A 153 6.49 -15.62 -0.34
C LEU A 153 6.36 -14.10 -0.28
N THR A 154 6.34 -13.43 -1.43
CA THR A 154 6.15 -11.97 -1.52
C THR A 154 4.79 -11.56 -0.97
N PHE A 155 3.73 -12.30 -1.31
CA PHE A 155 2.40 -12.05 -0.78
C PHE A 155 2.31 -12.28 0.72
N MET A 156 2.91 -13.37 1.24
CA MET A 156 2.97 -13.61 2.68
C MET A 156 3.71 -12.48 3.40
N ALA A 157 4.86 -12.04 2.87
CA ALA A 157 5.60 -10.91 3.43
C ALA A 157 4.74 -9.63 3.47
N LEU A 158 4.03 -9.33 2.39
CA LEU A 158 3.11 -8.18 2.31
C LEU A 158 2.03 -8.25 3.41
N ILE A 159 1.37 -9.40 3.57
CA ILE A 159 0.33 -9.57 4.60
C ILE A 159 0.91 -9.50 6.01
N SER A 160 2.06 -10.15 6.27
CA SER A 160 2.73 -10.11 7.57
C SER A 160 3.12 -8.69 7.97
N ILE A 161 3.68 -7.90 7.04
CA ILE A 161 4.06 -6.51 7.29
C ILE A 161 2.83 -5.64 7.52
N ASN A 162 1.77 -5.81 6.73
CA ASN A 162 0.52 -5.06 6.90
C ASN A 162 -0.17 -5.38 8.23
N LEU A 163 -0.20 -6.65 8.63
CA LEU A 163 -0.76 -7.06 9.93
C LEU A 163 0.09 -6.53 11.09
N GLY A 164 1.42 -6.59 10.97
CA GLY A 164 2.34 -5.97 11.92
C GLY A 164 2.09 -4.47 12.07
N PHE A 165 1.94 -3.75 10.94
CA PHE A 165 1.61 -2.33 10.93
C PHE A 165 0.27 -2.04 11.65
N ILE A 166 -0.78 -2.78 11.30
CA ILE A 166 -2.11 -2.62 11.94
C ILE A 166 -2.00 -2.88 13.44
N ASN A 167 -1.27 -3.92 13.86
CA ASN A 167 -1.08 -4.25 15.27
C ASN A 167 -0.31 -3.16 16.03
N LEU A 168 0.54 -2.37 15.37
CA LEU A 168 1.23 -1.22 15.97
C LEU A 168 0.35 0.04 16.10
N LEU A 169 -0.84 0.08 15.51
CA LEU A 169 -1.74 1.22 15.66
C LEU A 169 -2.18 1.39 17.13
N PRO A 170 -2.39 2.62 17.62
CA PRO A 170 -2.79 2.91 18.99
C PRO A 170 -4.28 2.60 19.23
N ILE A 171 -4.69 1.38 18.89
CA ILE A 171 -6.05 0.87 19.06
C ILE A 171 -6.04 -0.03 20.30
N PRO A 172 -6.86 0.26 21.33
CA PRO A 172 -6.77 -0.42 22.62
C PRO A 172 -6.84 -1.95 22.64
N MET A 173 -7.25 -2.66 21.58
CA MET A 173 -7.29 -4.14 21.52
C MET A 173 -6.06 -4.76 20.83
N LEU A 174 -5.21 -3.93 20.21
CA LEU A 174 -4.01 -4.35 19.49
C LEU A 174 -2.76 -4.14 20.34
N ASP A 175 -1.63 -4.72 19.92
CA ASP A 175 -0.33 -4.57 20.61
C ASP A 175 0.06 -3.09 20.80
N GLY A 176 -0.24 -2.23 19.82
CA GLY A 176 -0.03 -0.79 19.87
C GLY A 176 -0.91 -0.07 20.89
N GLY A 177 -2.04 -0.66 21.30
CA GLY A 177 -2.83 -0.19 22.44
C GLY A 177 -2.06 -0.27 23.75
N HIS A 178 -1.29 -1.34 23.96
CA HIS A 178 -0.39 -1.44 25.11
C HIS A 178 0.73 -0.40 25.04
N LEU A 179 1.33 -0.20 23.87
CA LEU A 179 2.34 0.85 23.66
C LEU A 179 1.78 2.25 23.99
N LEU A 180 0.53 2.52 23.58
CA LEU A 180 -0.16 3.76 23.93
C LEU A 180 -0.30 3.92 25.44
N PHE A 181 -0.75 2.87 26.15
CA PHE A 181 -0.86 2.92 27.61
C PHE A 181 0.50 3.13 28.27
N TYR A 182 1.54 2.42 27.87
CA TYR A 182 2.89 2.64 28.40
C TYR A 182 3.40 4.06 28.14
N GLY A 183 3.10 4.65 26.98
CA GLY A 183 3.41 6.05 26.70
C GLY A 183 2.68 7.01 27.65
N ILE A 184 1.39 6.75 27.90
CA ILE A 184 0.59 7.53 28.85
C ILE A 184 1.13 7.38 30.28
N GLU A 185 1.48 6.16 30.70
CA GLU A 185 2.05 5.88 32.02
C GLU A 185 3.42 6.52 32.21
N ALA A 186 4.27 6.49 31.19
CA ALA A 186 5.58 7.16 31.20
C ALA A 186 5.43 8.68 31.38
N LEU A 187 4.42 9.30 30.75
CA LEU A 187 4.14 10.72 30.89
C LEU A 187 3.49 11.05 32.26
N GLN A 188 2.52 10.24 32.69
CA GLN A 188 1.80 10.46 33.95
C GLN A 188 2.55 9.97 35.19
N ARG A 189 3.62 9.18 35.02
CA ARG A 189 4.40 8.49 36.06
C ARG A 189 3.56 7.63 37.01
N ARG A 190 2.39 7.19 36.56
CA ARG A 190 1.45 6.35 37.30
C ARG A 190 0.71 5.43 36.35
N PRO A 191 0.29 4.22 36.80
CA PRO A 191 -0.43 3.29 35.95
C PRO A 191 -1.78 3.87 35.50
N VAL A 192 -2.21 3.53 34.29
CA VAL A 192 -3.55 3.86 33.80
C VAL A 192 -4.57 3.07 34.61
N SER A 193 -5.66 3.71 35.02
CA SER A 193 -6.65 3.04 35.88
C SER A 193 -7.30 1.86 35.14
N PRO A 194 -7.62 0.75 35.85
CA PRO A 194 -8.26 -0.42 35.24
C PRO A 194 -9.57 -0.10 34.52
N GLN A 195 -10.36 0.84 35.05
CA GLN A 195 -11.61 1.29 34.43
C GLN A 195 -11.38 1.97 33.08
N VAL A 196 -10.31 2.78 32.94
CA VAL A 196 -9.97 3.43 31.67
C VAL A 196 -9.49 2.40 30.66
N GLN A 197 -8.65 1.44 31.09
CA GLN A 197 -8.23 0.35 30.22
C GLN A 197 -9.43 -0.50 29.76
N GLU A 198 -10.35 -0.86 30.65
CA GLU A 198 -11.55 -1.63 30.32
C GLU A 198 -12.43 -0.92 29.27
N TRP A 199 -12.70 0.38 29.46
CA TRP A 199 -13.44 1.18 28.48
C TRP A 199 -12.70 1.31 27.14
N ALA A 200 -11.38 1.47 27.20
CA ALA A 200 -10.55 1.52 26.01
C ALA A 200 -10.61 0.18 25.26
N TYR A 201 -10.39 -0.96 25.91
CA TYR A 201 -10.50 -2.30 25.27
C TYR A 201 -11.90 -2.52 24.67
N ARG A 202 -12.97 -2.18 25.39
CA ARG A 202 -14.36 -2.32 24.90
C ARG A 202 -14.64 -1.46 23.67
N SER A 203 -14.22 -0.20 23.68
CA SER A 203 -14.38 0.70 22.54
C SER A 203 -13.51 0.28 21.35
N GLY A 204 -12.27 -0.15 21.60
CA GLY A 204 -11.38 -0.73 20.59
C GLY A 204 -11.97 -1.97 19.93
N LEU A 205 -12.53 -2.90 20.73
CA LEU A 205 -13.22 -4.08 20.21
C LEU A 205 -14.43 -3.72 19.37
N ALA A 206 -15.28 -2.81 19.85
CA ALA A 206 -16.47 -2.37 19.13
C ALA A 206 -16.13 -1.73 17.78
N LEU A 207 -15.07 -0.90 17.74
CA LEU A 207 -14.54 -0.31 16.53
C LEU A 207 -14.04 -1.39 15.55
N LEU A 208 -13.19 -2.32 16.02
CA LEU A 208 -12.66 -3.40 15.19
C LEU A 208 -13.78 -4.27 14.61
N MET A 209 -14.75 -4.66 15.43
CA MET A 209 -15.91 -5.44 14.97
C MET A 209 -16.72 -4.69 13.93
N THR A 210 -16.92 -3.38 14.10
CA THR A 210 -17.64 -2.55 13.14
C THR A 210 -16.91 -2.48 11.80
N VAL A 211 -15.59 -2.27 11.82
CA VAL A 211 -14.75 -2.28 10.61
C VAL A 211 -14.79 -3.66 9.95
N MET A 212 -14.67 -4.75 10.72
CA MET A 212 -14.69 -6.12 10.21
C MET A 212 -16.03 -6.44 9.53
N VAL A 213 -17.15 -6.05 10.13
CA VAL A 213 -18.49 -6.22 9.54
C VAL A 213 -18.63 -5.40 8.26
N LEU A 214 -18.22 -4.12 8.25
CA LEU A 214 -18.29 -3.27 7.06
C LEU A 214 -17.46 -3.83 5.91
N VAL A 215 -16.22 -4.23 6.18
CA VAL A 215 -15.31 -4.78 5.18
C VAL A 215 -15.83 -6.13 4.66
N THR A 216 -16.31 -7.00 5.54
CA THR A 216 -16.89 -8.30 5.13
C THR A 216 -18.16 -8.12 4.30
N PHE A 217 -19.03 -7.17 4.66
CA PHE A 217 -20.24 -6.88 3.90
C PHE A 217 -19.91 -6.31 2.52
N ASN A 218 -18.92 -5.41 2.43
CA ASN A 218 -18.41 -4.89 1.16
C ASN A 218 -17.85 -6.02 0.29
N ASP A 219 -17.08 -6.95 0.88
CA ASP A 219 -16.57 -8.13 0.20
C ASP A 219 -17.70 -9.01 -0.34
N LEU A 220 -18.66 -9.43 0.49
CA LEU A 220 -19.80 -10.25 0.07
C LEU A 220 -20.62 -9.61 -1.06
N SER A 221 -20.78 -8.29 -1.00
CA SER A 221 -21.43 -7.53 -2.06
C SER A 221 -20.64 -7.59 -3.38
N SER A 222 -19.32 -7.39 -3.31
CA SER A 222 -18.45 -7.50 -4.48
C SER A 222 -18.37 -8.92 -5.06
N PHE A 223 -18.48 -9.96 -4.22
CA PHE A 223 -18.55 -11.36 -4.63
C PHE A 223 -19.92 -11.76 -5.22
N GLY A 224 -20.88 -10.83 -5.31
CA GLY A 224 -22.15 -11.05 -5.98
C GLY A 224 -23.21 -11.78 -5.15
N LEU A 225 -23.01 -11.93 -3.83
CA LEU A 225 -23.97 -12.63 -2.95
C LEU A 225 -25.40 -12.08 -3.09
N TRP A 226 -25.55 -10.76 -3.20
CA TRP A 226 -26.86 -10.12 -3.38
C TRP A 226 -27.51 -10.45 -4.72
N LYS A 227 -26.74 -10.58 -5.79
CA LYS A 227 -27.25 -10.99 -7.11
C LYS A 227 -27.72 -12.44 -7.08
N SER A 228 -26.97 -13.32 -6.41
CA SER A 228 -27.34 -14.72 -6.22
C SER A 228 -28.61 -14.88 -5.37
N LEU A 229 -28.75 -14.10 -4.29
CA LEU A 229 -29.95 -14.12 -3.45
C LEU A 229 -31.19 -13.57 -4.17
N SER A 230 -31.04 -12.49 -4.96
CA SER A 230 -32.15 -11.95 -5.75
C SER A 230 -32.63 -12.89 -6.86
N GLY A 231 -31.74 -13.72 -7.41
CA GLY A 231 -32.10 -14.72 -8.42
C GLY A 231 -32.71 -16.01 -7.88
N LEU A 232 -32.73 -16.19 -6.55
CA LEU A 232 -33.36 -17.34 -5.88
C LEU A 232 -34.79 -17.03 -5.38
N ILE A 233 -35.12 -15.75 -5.24
CA ILE A 233 -36.42 -15.26 -4.72
C ILE A 233 -37.29 -14.70 -5.87
N GLY A 234 -36.76 -14.59 -7.09
CA GLY A 234 -37.45 -14.09 -8.29
C GLY A 234 -37.62 -15.14 -9.37
#